data_AF-A0A5K1HLB6-F1
#
_entry.id   AF-A0A5K1HLB6-F1
#
_cell.length_a   1.000
_cell.length_b   1.000
_cell.length_c   1.000
_cell.angle_alpha   90.00
_cell.angle_beta   90.00
_cell.angle_gamma   90.00
#
_symmetry.space_group_name_H-M   'P 1'
#
loop_
_entity.id
_entity.type
_entity.pdbx_description
1 polymer ?
#
loop_
_entity_poly.entity_id
_entity_poly.type
_entity_poly.pdbx_seq_one_letter_code
_entity_poly.pdbx_strand_id
1 'polypeptide(L)'
;MKVVNTEELLTKITDPSLFPTVVHGTFSKFWPLIKEGGLKRMNRNHIHFAPGMPKEEGVVSGMRGSCDIIIEIDLAAAIKDGIEFFISSNNVILTEG
;
A
#
# COMPACT_ATOMS: atom_id res chain seq x y z
N MET A 1 12.42 -1.34 26.97
CA MET A 1 11.62 -1.35 25.72
C MET A 1 11.74 0.03 25.09
N LYS A 2 12.31 0.16 23.89
CA LYS A 2 12.20 1.42 23.15
C LYS A 2 10.75 1.52 22.68
N VAL A 3 10.03 2.52 23.18
CA VAL A 3 8.72 2.89 22.64
C VAL A 3 9.01 3.43 21.24
N VAL A 4 8.68 2.65 20.21
CA VAL A 4 8.78 3.12 18.82
C VAL A 4 7.53 3.95 18.57
N ASN A 5 7.71 5.27 18.48
CA ASN A 5 6.62 6.17 18.12
C ASN A 5 6.28 5.92 16.65
N THR A 6 5.14 5.27 16.39
CA THR A 6 4.78 4.81 15.04
C THR A 6 4.48 5.97 14.11
N GLU A 7 4.05 7.12 14.67
CA GLU A 7 3.74 8.35 13.95
C GLU A 7 4.99 9.07 13.43
N GLU A 8 6.15 8.92 14.08
CA GLU A 8 7.42 9.52 13.62
C GLU A 8 8.01 8.82 12.39
N LEU A 9 7.47 7.68 11.98
CA LEU A 9 7.98 6.88 10.86
C LEU A 9 7.18 7.07 9.57
N LEU A 10 6.09 7.84 9.59
CA LEU A 10 5.20 8.02 8.46
C LEU A 10 5.25 9.46 7.93
N THR A 11 5.56 9.60 6.64
CA THR A 11 5.50 10.89 5.95
C THR A 11 4.28 10.90 5.03
N LYS A 12 3.40 11.90 5.16
CA LYS A 12 2.24 12.02 4.29
C LYS A 12 2.67 12.23 2.84
N ILE A 13 2.05 11.49 1.93
CA ILE A 13 2.27 11.64 0.49
C ILE A 13 1.37 12.77 0.00
N THR A 14 1.98 13.89 -0.39
CA THR A 14 1.28 15.05 -0.96
C THR A 14 1.46 15.17 -2.47
N ASP A 15 2.54 14.60 -3.00
CA ASP A 15 2.81 14.51 -4.43
C ASP A 15 2.77 13.04 -4.88
N PRO A 16 1.70 12.60 -5.56
CA PRO A 16 1.59 11.23 -6.03
C PRO A 16 2.59 10.89 -7.13
N SER A 17 3.17 11.87 -7.83
CA SER A 17 4.13 11.61 -8.91
C SER A 17 5.45 11.00 -8.43
N LEU A 18 5.74 11.13 -7.13
CA LEU A 18 6.88 10.48 -6.48
C LEU A 18 6.72 8.95 -6.39
N PHE A 19 5.49 8.45 -6.54
CA PHE A 19 5.15 7.03 -6.45
C PHE A 19 4.32 6.61 -7.66
N PRO A 20 4.95 6.51 -8.86
CA PRO A 20 4.23 6.23 -10.10
C PRO A 20 3.58 4.85 -10.12
N THR A 21 4.08 3.91 -9.32
CA THR A 21 3.56 2.55 -9.19
C THR A 21 3.22 2.29 -7.74
N VAL A 22 1.96 2.00 -7.44
CA VAL A 22 1.51 1.63 -6.09
C VAL A 22 0.67 0.37 -6.17
N VAL A 23 1.17 -0.73 -5.61
CA VAL A 23 0.54 -2.04 -5.82
C VAL A 23 0.29 -2.81 -4.54
N HIS A 24 -0.81 -3.57 -4.54
CA HIS A 24 -1.19 -4.50 -3.49
C HIS A 24 -1.30 -5.92 -4.05
N GLY A 25 -0.53 -6.84 -3.49
CA GLY A 25 -0.59 -8.26 -3.83
C GLY A 25 -1.63 -8.98 -3.00
N THR A 26 -2.52 -9.72 -3.65
CA THR A 26 -3.56 -10.53 -3.00
C THR A 26 -3.69 -11.91 -3.66
N PHE A 27 -4.63 -12.71 -3.15
CA PHE A 27 -4.96 -14.03 -3.68
C PHE A 27 -6.29 -13.98 -4.42
N SER A 28 -6.40 -14.73 -5.53
CA SER A 28 -7.59 -14.88 -6.37
C SER A 28 -8.87 -15.18 -5.60
N LYS A 29 -8.78 -16.01 -4.55
CA LYS A 29 -9.91 -16.31 -3.65
C LYS A 29 -10.50 -15.10 -2.93
N PHE A 30 -9.74 -14.01 -2.76
CA PHE A 30 -10.19 -12.78 -2.10
C PHE A 30 -10.69 -11.72 -3.10
N TRP A 31 -10.43 -11.90 -4.39
CA TRP A 31 -10.80 -10.93 -5.41
C TRP A 31 -12.30 -10.59 -5.44
N PRO A 32 -13.24 -11.56 -5.35
CA PRO A 32 -14.67 -11.23 -5.34
C PRO A 32 -15.04 -10.25 -4.21
N LEU A 33 -14.48 -10.46 -3.01
CA LEU A 33 -14.74 -9.62 -1.84
C LEU A 33 -14.10 -8.23 -1.98
N ILE A 34 -12.89 -8.16 -2.55
CA ILE A 34 -12.19 -6.88 -2.76
C ILE A 34 -12.89 -6.06 -3.86
N LYS A 35 -13.36 -6.72 -4.91
CA LYS A 35 -14.08 -6.05 -6.00
C LYS A 35 -15.40 -5.44 -5.54
N GLU A 36 -16.08 -6.07 -4.59
CA GLU A 36 -17.34 -5.59 -4.03
C GLU A 36 -17.14 -4.54 -2.93
N GLY A 37 -16.19 -4.79 -2.01
CA GLY A 37 -16.07 -4.05 -0.76
C GLY A 37 -14.77 -3.26 -0.58
N GLY A 38 -13.92 -3.18 -1.61
CA GLY A 38 -12.63 -2.52 -1.57
C GLY A 38 -11.56 -3.27 -0.77
N LEU A 39 -10.34 -2.71 -0.79
CA LEU A 39 -9.26 -3.17 0.08
C LEU A 39 -9.55 -2.75 1.54
N LYS A 40 -9.13 -3.58 2.49
CA LYS A 40 -9.36 -3.35 3.92
C LYS A 40 -8.08 -3.59 4.70
N ARG A 41 -7.88 -2.83 5.78
CA ARG A 41 -6.77 -3.04 6.72
C ARG A 41 -6.83 -4.38 7.45
N MET A 42 -7.99 -5.03 7.44
CA MET A 42 -8.26 -6.27 8.16
C MET A 42 -7.93 -6.09 9.66
N ASN A 43 -7.04 -6.92 10.21
CA ASN A 43 -6.61 -6.83 11.61
C ASN A 43 -5.38 -5.92 11.81
N ARG A 44 -5.00 -5.13 10.80
CA ARG A 44 -3.87 -4.16 10.87
C ARG A 44 -4.40 -2.73 11.00
N ASN A 45 -3.51 -1.80 11.31
CA ASN A 45 -3.83 -0.37 11.36
C ASN A 45 -4.03 0.23 9.96
N HIS A 46 -3.24 -0.22 8.98
CA HIS A 46 -3.23 0.32 7.62
C HIS A 46 -3.31 -0.78 6.55
N ILE A 47 -3.82 -0.44 5.38
CA ILE A 47 -3.61 -1.19 4.13
C ILE A 47 -2.17 -0.91 3.67
N HIS A 48 -1.47 -1.96 3.22
CA HIS A 48 -0.05 -1.87 2.83
C HIS A 48 0.10 -2.04 1.31
N PHE A 49 0.96 -1.22 0.72
CA PHE A 49 1.27 -1.22 -0.71
C PHE A 49 2.79 -1.15 -0.92
N ALA A 50 3.23 -1.70 -2.04
CA ALA A 50 4.59 -1.56 -2.54
C ALA A 50 4.68 -0.40 -3.53
N PRO A 51 5.79 0.37 -3.54
CA PRO A 51 6.01 1.47 -4.48
C PRO A 51 6.53 0.99 -5.86
N GLY A 52 6.22 -0.25 -6.26
CA GLY A 52 6.76 -0.89 -7.45
C GLY A 52 6.32 -2.35 -7.62
N MET A 53 6.51 -2.88 -8.83
CA MET A 53 6.10 -4.24 -9.18
C MET A 53 6.97 -5.30 -8.48
N PRO A 54 6.46 -6.51 -8.22
CA PRO A 54 7.31 -7.59 -7.75
C PRO A 54 8.40 -7.87 -8.79
N LYS A 55 9.65 -8.05 -8.31
CA LYS A 55 10.87 -8.29 -9.12
C LYS A 55 11.36 -7.09 -9.94
N GLU A 56 10.77 -5.92 -9.77
CA GLU A 56 11.36 -4.68 -10.28
C GLU A 56 12.69 -4.42 -9.57
N GLU A 57 13.70 -4.00 -10.34
CA GLU A 57 15.06 -3.80 -9.82
C GLU A 57 15.06 -2.71 -8.74
N GLY A 58 15.62 -3.00 -7.57
CA GLY A 58 15.65 -2.07 -6.44
C GLY A 58 14.35 -2.01 -5.61
N VAL A 59 13.30 -2.75 -5.97
CA VAL A 59 12.02 -2.76 -5.24
C VAL A 59 11.92 -3.97 -4.31
N VAL A 60 11.81 -3.71 -3.00
CA VAL A 60 11.44 -4.73 -2.00
C VAL A 60 9.94 -4.60 -1.73
N SER A 61 9.12 -5.36 -2.45
CA SER A 61 7.67 -5.20 -2.38
C SER A 61 7.01 -5.66 -1.08
N GLY A 62 7.69 -6.51 -0.29
CA GLY A 62 7.13 -7.14 0.90
C GLY A 62 5.94 -8.08 0.63
N MET A 63 5.54 -8.23 -0.64
CA MET A 63 4.45 -9.12 -1.06
C MET A 63 4.88 -10.57 -0.94
N ARG A 64 3.94 -11.45 -0.56
CA ARG A 64 4.19 -12.89 -0.58
C ARG A 64 4.37 -13.33 -2.03
N GLY A 65 5.43 -14.10 -2.30
CA GLY A 65 5.69 -14.63 -3.65
C GLY A 65 4.62 -15.59 -4.17
N SER A 66 3.67 -16.01 -3.32
CA SER A 66 2.52 -16.83 -3.68
C SER A 66 1.27 -16.04 -4.05
N CYS A 67 1.27 -14.70 -3.93
CA CYS A 67 0.17 -13.89 -4.44
C CYS A 67 0.06 -14.04 -5.96
N ASP A 68 -1.17 -14.22 -6.45
CA ASP A 68 -1.48 -14.46 -7.87
C ASP A 68 -2.26 -13.30 -8.50
N ILE A 69 -2.64 -12.28 -7.72
CA ILE A 69 -3.26 -11.04 -8.18
C ILE A 69 -2.46 -9.85 -7.69
N ILE A 70 -2.28 -8.87 -8.58
CA ILE A 70 -1.77 -7.54 -8.29
C ILE A 70 -2.88 -6.54 -8.54
N ILE A 71 -3.14 -5.68 -7.56
CA ILE A 71 -4.06 -4.54 -7.67
C ILE A 71 -3.20 -3.29 -7.69
N GLU A 72 -3.24 -2.55 -8.78
CA GLU A 72 -2.61 -1.24 -8.90
C GLU A 72 -3.58 -0.15 -8.45
N ILE A 73 -3.06 0.82 -7.70
CA ILE A 73 -3.83 1.93 -7.15
C ILE A 73 -3.52 3.17 -7.97
N ASP A 74 -4.56 3.81 -8.48
CA ASP A 74 -4.48 5.19 -8.96
C ASP A 74 -4.34 6.12 -7.75
N LEU A 75 -3.08 6.32 -7.32
CA LEU A 75 -2.76 7.10 -6.13
C LEU A 75 -3.22 8.55 -6.27
N ALA A 76 -3.12 9.13 -7.47
CA ALA A 76 -3.51 10.51 -7.73
C ALA A 76 -5.03 10.69 -7.58
N ALA A 77 -5.82 9.77 -8.15
CA ALA A 77 -7.27 9.78 -7.97
C ALA A 77 -7.66 9.57 -6.50
N ALA A 78 -7.05 8.60 -5.81
CA ALA A 78 -7.37 8.30 -4.42
C ALA A 78 -7.07 9.47 -3.47
N ILE A 79 -5.93 10.15 -3.65
CA ILE A 79 -5.60 11.36 -2.87
C ILE A 79 -6.57 12.50 -3.17
N LYS A 80 -6.95 12.68 -4.44
CA LYS A 80 -7.94 13.69 -4.86
C LYS A 80 -9.31 13.44 -4.24
N ASP A 81 -9.69 12.18 -4.06
CA ASP A 81 -10.92 11.76 -3.40
C ASP A 81 -10.85 11.86 -1.87
N GLY A 82 -9.72 12.32 -1.31
CA GLY A 82 -9.53 12.61 0.11
C GLY A 82 -8.94 11.47 0.92
N ILE A 83 -8.51 10.38 0.29
CA ILE A 83 -7.85 9.26 0.97
C ILE A 83 -6.41 9.67 1.29
N GLU A 84 -6.03 9.59 2.57
CA GLU A 84 -4.68 9.92 2.99
C GLU A 84 -3.75 8.72 2.82
N PHE A 85 -2.62 8.96 2.13
CA PHE A 85 -1.54 7.99 2.00
C PHE A 85 -0.27 8.49 2.68
N PHE A 86 0.53 7.55 3.16
CA PHE A 86 1.77 7.79 3.87
C PHE A 86 2.86 6.85 3.34
N ILE A 87 4.10 7.31 3.34
CA ILE A 87 5.30 6.49 3.09
C ILE A 87 6.02 6.26 4.42
N SER A 88 6.37 5.00 4.70
CA SER A 88 7.19 4.65 5.86
C SER A 88 8.68 4.76 5.56
N SER A 89 9.52 4.82 6.60
CA SER A 89 10.98 4.79 6.48
C SER A 89 11.54 3.56 5.75
N ASN A 90 10.76 2.48 5.65
CA ASN A 90 11.13 1.23 4.98
C ASN A 90 10.50 1.11 3.58
N ASN A 91 10.11 2.24 2.97
CA ASN A 91 9.51 2.30 1.63
C ASN A 91 8.21 1.50 1.46
N VAL A 92 7.42 1.36 2.51
CA VAL A 92 6.05 0.80 2.43
C VAL A 92 5.04 1.94 2.41
N ILE A 93 4.16 1.94 1.41
CA ILE A 93 3.06 2.90 1.30
C ILE A 93 1.86 2.39 2.10
N LEU A 94 1.17 3.29 2.81
CA LEU A 94 0.15 2.97 3.79
C LEU A 94 -1.06 3.91 3.66
N THR A 95 -2.28 3.39 3.84
CA THR A 95 -3.49 4.20 4.06
C THR A 95 -4.38 3.53 5.12
N GLU A 96 -5.18 4.31 5.83
CA GLU A 96 -6.20 3.77 6.76
C GLU A 96 -7.40 3.13 6.02
N GLY A 97 -7.56 3.46 4.73
CA GLY A 97 -8.64 2.98 3.87
C GLY A 97 -9.73 4.02 3.64
#